data_AF-A0A7Y5WJV3-F1
#
_entry.id   AF-A0A7Y5WJV3-F1
#
_cell.length_a   1.000
_cell.length_b   1.000
_cell.length_c   1.000
_cell.angle_alpha   90.00
_cell.angle_beta   90.00
_cell.angle_gamma   90.00
#
_symmetry.space_group_name_H-M   'P 1'
#
loop_
_entity.id
_entity.type
_entity.pdbx_description
1 polymer ?
#
loop_
_entity_poly.entity_id
_entity_poly.type
_entity_poly.pdbx_seq_one_letter_code
_entity_poly.pdbx_strand_id
1 'polypeptide(L)'
;VAVMLGGTAYDGFSANLSWATFVQTSSVPSSLLKTATLLAFFALVAVTIWLASAVSVRLAGEPLRRSFSFVSDIAPSLIPIAGGYLVAHYWSLWVYQGQYAWVLLTDPLGTGADLLGTAGLTPDDALIQPTLVATIQAVSIVVGHLLGVLAAHERAITVLERRAAVIGQVPLMVVMIFYTVGGLTILFAP
;
A
#
# COMPACT_ATOMS: atom_id res chain seq x y z
N VAL A 1 -5.65 2.54 6.13
CA VAL A 1 -5.14 1.20 5.70
C VAL A 1 -5.71 0.78 4.35
N ALA A 2 -7.03 0.57 4.22
CA ALA A 2 -7.63 0.10 2.96
C ALA A 2 -7.29 0.98 1.74
N VAL A 3 -7.33 2.30 1.91
CA VAL A 3 -6.92 3.26 0.87
C VAL A 3 -5.43 3.14 0.54
N MET A 4 -4.56 3.02 1.55
CA MET A 4 -3.11 2.93 1.33
C MET A 4 -2.72 1.64 0.59
N LEU A 5 -3.19 0.48 1.09
CA LEU A 5 -2.87 -0.81 0.49
C LEU A 5 -3.58 -1.01 -0.84
N GLY A 6 -4.87 -0.65 -0.93
CA GLY A 6 -5.64 -0.77 -2.16
C GLY A 6 -5.15 0.19 -3.25
N GLY A 7 -4.70 1.39 -2.88
CA GLY A 7 -4.13 2.36 -3.83
C GLY A 7 -2.82 1.85 -4.41
N THR A 8 -1.91 1.37 -3.55
CA THR A 8 -0.64 0.77 -3.99
C THR A 8 -0.87 -0.46 -4.87
N ALA A 9 -1.84 -1.32 -4.52
CA ALA A 9 -2.19 -2.49 -5.32
C ALA A 9 -2.80 -2.11 -6.68
N TYR A 10 -3.68 -1.10 -6.71
CA TYR A 10 -4.25 -0.57 -7.94
C TYR A 10 -3.17 0.02 -8.85
N ASP A 11 -2.23 0.77 -8.29
CA ASP A 11 -1.15 1.40 -9.04
C ASP A 11 -0.32 0.34 -9.80
N GLY A 12 0.16 -0.67 -9.06
CA GLY A 12 0.86 -1.82 -9.66
C GLY A 12 0.00 -2.58 -10.69
N PHE A 13 -1.28 -2.82 -10.41
CA PHE A 13 -2.18 -3.47 -11.36
C PHE A 13 -2.36 -2.62 -12.64
N SER A 14 -2.46 -1.31 -12.48
CA SER A 14 -2.75 -0.38 -13.57
C SER A 14 -1.58 -0.18 -14.53
N ALA A 15 -0.36 -0.55 -14.11
CA ALA A 15 0.83 -0.57 -14.95
C ALA A 15 0.83 -1.73 -15.98
N ASN A 16 -0.05 -2.72 -15.85
CA ASN A 16 -0.11 -3.85 -16.76
C ASN A 16 -0.59 -3.43 -18.16
N LEU A 17 0.13 -3.85 -19.21
CA LEU A 17 -0.17 -3.49 -20.60
C LEU A 17 -1.57 -3.97 -21.06
N SER A 18 -2.02 -5.14 -20.58
CA SER A 18 -3.35 -5.67 -20.92
C SER A 18 -4.48 -4.78 -20.37
N TRP A 19 -4.31 -4.27 -19.14
CA TRP A 19 -5.24 -3.33 -18.54
C TRP A 19 -5.23 -1.99 -19.27
N ALA A 20 -4.04 -1.45 -19.57
CA ALA A 20 -3.91 -0.21 -20.32
C ALA A 20 -4.60 -0.30 -21.70
N THR A 21 -4.39 -1.41 -22.42
CA THR A 21 -5.03 -1.68 -23.71
C THR A 21 -6.55 -1.79 -23.59
N PHE A 22 -7.04 -2.49 -22.55
CA PHE A 22 -8.49 -2.60 -22.29
C PHE A 22 -9.13 -1.23 -22.03
N VAL A 23 -8.52 -0.40 -21.19
CA VAL A 23 -9.04 0.94 -20.89
C VAL A 23 -9.03 1.85 -22.13
N GLN A 24 -8.04 1.70 -23.02
CA GLN A 24 -7.93 2.50 -24.25
C GLN A 24 -8.87 2.06 -25.36
N THR A 25 -9.19 0.76 -25.44
CA THR A 25 -10.06 0.20 -26.50
C THR A 25 -11.54 0.12 -26.10
N SER A 26 -11.85 0.30 -24.81
CA SER A 26 -13.23 0.31 -24.32
C SER A 26 -14.01 1.53 -24.81
N SER A 27 -15.31 1.34 -25.05
CA SER A 27 -16.27 2.43 -25.34
C SER A 27 -16.66 3.24 -24.09
N VAL A 28 -16.29 2.75 -22.89
CA VAL A 28 -16.58 3.40 -21.61
C VAL A 28 -15.53 4.49 -21.33
N PRO A 29 -15.92 5.65 -20.75
CA PRO A 29 -14.95 6.68 -20.37
C PRO A 29 -13.82 6.13 -19.47
N SER A 30 -12.57 6.41 -19.86
CA SER A 30 -11.39 5.90 -19.16
C SER A 30 -11.32 6.34 -17.69
N SER A 31 -11.78 7.56 -17.38
CA SER A 31 -11.87 8.08 -16.01
C SER A 31 -12.81 7.23 -15.14
N LEU A 32 -13.93 6.78 -15.71
CA LEU A 32 -14.90 5.95 -15.00
C LEU A 32 -14.31 4.56 -14.71
N LEU A 33 -13.71 3.92 -15.72
CA LEU A 33 -13.06 2.61 -15.55
C LEU A 33 -11.95 2.65 -14.50
N LYS A 34 -11.06 3.65 -14.59
CA LYS A 34 -9.96 3.80 -13.63
C LYS A 34 -10.47 4.04 -12.21
N THR A 35 -11.46 4.92 -12.04
CA THR A 35 -12.04 5.24 -10.73
C THR A 35 -12.79 4.04 -10.15
N ALA A 36 -13.58 3.33 -10.95
CA ALA A 36 -14.33 2.16 -10.52
C ALA A 36 -13.38 1.04 -10.06
N THR A 37 -12.32 0.77 -10.82
CA THR A 37 -11.32 -0.24 -10.45
C THR A 37 -10.56 0.18 -9.20
N LEU A 38 -10.16 1.44 -9.05
CA LEU A 38 -9.53 1.95 -7.83
C LEU A 38 -10.43 1.73 -6.59
N LEU A 39 -11.71 2.10 -6.68
CA LEU A 39 -12.69 1.87 -5.61
C LEU A 39 -12.88 0.38 -5.33
N ALA A 40 -12.84 -0.47 -6.35
CA ALA A 40 -12.90 -1.92 -6.19
C ALA A 40 -11.70 -2.46 -5.39
N PHE A 41 -10.48 -1.95 -5.61
CA PHE A 41 -9.32 -2.31 -4.79
C PHE A 41 -9.45 -1.84 -3.33
N PHE A 42 -9.97 -0.64 -3.09
CA PHE A 42 -10.24 -0.17 -1.72
C PHE A 42 -11.26 -1.08 -1.02
N ALA A 43 -12.35 -1.43 -1.71
CA ALA A 43 -13.37 -2.32 -1.20
C ALA A 43 -12.81 -3.73 -0.95
N LEU A 44 -12.00 -4.26 -1.87
CA LEU A 44 -11.36 -5.57 -1.75
C LEU A 44 -10.55 -5.67 -0.45
N VAL A 45 -9.69 -4.68 -0.18
CA VAL A 45 -8.88 -4.65 1.05
C VAL A 45 -9.75 -4.51 2.28
N ALA A 46 -10.74 -3.61 2.26
CA ALA A 46 -11.66 -3.42 3.39
C ALA A 46 -12.44 -4.70 3.73
N VAL A 47 -12.97 -5.38 2.70
CA VAL A 47 -13.75 -6.61 2.85
C VAL A 47 -12.88 -7.75 3.37
N THR A 48 -11.66 -7.93 2.84
CA THR A 48 -10.78 -9.02 3.28
C THR A 48 -10.28 -8.84 4.71
N ILE A 49 -9.95 -7.61 5.15
CA ILE A 49 -9.65 -7.31 6.56
C ILE A 49 -10.86 -7.56 7.46
N TRP A 50 -12.05 -7.15 7.02
CA TRP A 50 -13.29 -7.39 7.77
C TRP A 50 -13.62 -8.89 7.87
N LEU A 51 -13.45 -9.65 6.78
CA LEU A 51 -13.64 -11.10 6.78
C LEU A 51 -12.66 -11.79 7.73
N ALA A 52 -11.38 -11.42 7.70
CA ALA A 52 -10.40 -11.93 8.66
C ALA A 52 -10.84 -11.63 10.10
N SER A 53 -11.33 -10.43 10.37
CA SER A 53 -11.84 -10.04 11.69
C SER A 53 -13.08 -10.83 12.09
N ALA A 54 -14.02 -11.03 11.17
CA ALA A 54 -15.23 -11.81 11.41
C ALA A 54 -14.90 -13.27 11.74
N VAL A 55 -13.97 -13.88 11.00
CA VAL A 55 -13.47 -15.24 11.28
C VAL A 55 -12.76 -15.29 12.63
N SER A 56 -11.90 -14.31 12.93
CA SER A 56 -11.14 -14.26 14.19
C SER A 56 -12.05 -14.16 15.41
N VAL A 57 -13.05 -13.28 15.36
CA VAL A 57 -14.07 -13.11 16.42
C VAL A 57 -14.94 -14.36 16.56
N ARG A 58 -15.30 -15.01 15.45
CA ARG A 58 -16.05 -16.29 15.49
C ARG A 58 -15.25 -17.43 16.11
N LEU A 59 -13.97 -17.54 15.78
CA LEU A 59 -13.07 -18.53 16.38
C LEU A 59 -12.83 -18.27 17.88
N ALA A 60 -12.93 -17.01 18.31
CA ALA A 60 -12.90 -16.61 19.70
C ALA A 60 -14.23 -16.83 20.46
N GLY A 61 -15.28 -17.34 19.81
CA GLY A 61 -16.59 -17.55 20.43
C GLY A 61 -17.43 -16.27 20.62
N GLU A 62 -17.03 -15.17 19.98
CA GLU A 62 -17.63 -13.86 20.11
C GLU A 62 -18.67 -13.59 18.98
N PRO A 63 -19.66 -12.70 19.21
CA PRO A 63 -20.69 -12.40 18.23
C PRO A 63 -20.15 -11.57 17.06
N LEU A 64 -20.67 -11.81 15.83
CA LEU A 64 -20.22 -11.09 14.61
C LEU A 64 -20.29 -9.57 14.73
N ARG A 65 -21.21 -9.01 15.51
CA ARG A 65 -21.30 -7.56 15.72
C ARG A 65 -19.98 -6.95 16.20
N ARG A 66 -19.14 -7.75 16.88
CA ARG A 66 -17.83 -7.33 17.40
C ARG A 66 -16.76 -7.26 16.30
N SER A 67 -17.00 -7.81 15.12
CA SER A 67 -16.02 -7.80 14.01
C SER A 67 -15.62 -6.38 13.61
N PHE A 68 -16.56 -5.43 13.55
CA PHE A 68 -16.26 -4.03 13.21
C PHE A 68 -15.41 -3.33 14.26
N SER A 69 -15.70 -3.56 15.54
CA SER A 69 -14.85 -3.05 16.63
C SER A 69 -13.47 -3.67 16.56
N PHE A 70 -13.40 -4.98 16.31
CA PHE A 70 -12.13 -5.69 16.20
C PHE A 70 -11.29 -5.19 15.03
N VAL A 71 -11.88 -4.93 13.85
CA VAL A 71 -11.19 -4.28 12.72
C VAL A 71 -10.54 -2.97 13.17
N SER A 72 -11.24 -2.16 13.97
CA SER A 72 -10.72 -0.88 14.46
C SER A 72 -9.53 -1.07 15.40
N ASP A 73 -9.52 -2.17 16.15
CA ASP A 73 -8.41 -2.53 17.04
C ASP A 73 -7.18 -3.04 16.28
N ILE A 74 -7.37 -3.84 15.23
CA ILE A 74 -6.28 -4.47 14.47
C ILE A 74 -5.76 -3.61 13.31
N ALA A 75 -6.56 -2.71 12.73
CA ALA A 75 -6.16 -1.93 11.57
C ALA A 75 -4.85 -1.12 11.80
N PRO A 76 -4.61 -0.51 12.97
CA PRO A 76 -3.36 0.19 13.23
C PRO A 76 -2.10 -0.67 13.08
N SER A 77 -2.17 -1.98 13.35
CA SER A 77 -1.02 -2.87 13.19
C SER A 77 -0.62 -3.10 11.73
N LEU A 78 -1.49 -2.75 10.77
CA LEU A 78 -1.22 -2.82 9.35
C LEU A 78 -0.55 -1.54 8.81
N ILE A 79 -0.52 -0.46 9.58
CA ILE A 79 0.07 0.83 9.17
C ILE A 79 1.56 0.70 8.86
N PRO A 80 2.41 0.04 9.68
CA PRO A 80 3.82 -0.11 9.35
C PRO A 80 4.06 -0.87 8.04
N ILE A 81 3.19 -1.85 7.75
CA ILE A 81 3.26 -2.64 6.52
C ILE A 81 2.90 -1.76 5.32
N ALA A 82 1.80 -1.01 5.41
CA ALA A 82 1.41 -0.06 4.38
C ALA A 82 2.48 1.03 4.15
N GLY A 83 3.14 1.49 5.22
CA GLY A 83 4.26 2.43 5.14
C GLY A 83 5.48 1.84 4.41
N GLY A 84 5.86 0.60 4.73
CA GLY A 84 6.93 -0.12 4.03
C GLY A 84 6.65 -0.28 2.53
N TYR A 85 5.41 -0.63 2.17
CA TYR A 85 4.97 -0.68 0.76
C TYR A 85 4.99 0.68 0.09
N LEU A 86 4.53 1.74 0.76
CA LEU A 86 4.56 3.09 0.21
C LEU A 86 5.99 3.50 -0.17
N VAL A 87 6.95 3.30 0.73
CA VAL A 87 8.37 3.61 0.46
C VAL A 87 8.89 2.75 -0.68
N ALA A 88 8.66 1.43 -0.63
CA ALA A 88 9.14 0.51 -1.67
C ALA A 88 8.60 0.87 -3.06
N HIS A 89 7.31 1.20 -3.17
CA HIS A 89 6.66 1.44 -4.46
C HIS A 89 6.97 2.83 -5.01
N TYR A 90 6.99 3.84 -4.15
CA TYR A 90 7.08 5.24 -4.57
C TYR A 90 8.48 5.85 -4.42
N TRP A 91 9.50 5.10 -4.01
CA TRP A 91 10.86 5.63 -3.83
C TRP A 91 11.37 6.36 -5.09
N SER A 92 11.38 5.66 -6.24
CA SER A 92 11.91 6.24 -7.48
C SER A 92 11.08 7.44 -7.94
N LEU A 93 9.76 7.37 -7.79
CA LEU A 93 8.86 8.49 -8.11
C LEU A 93 9.15 9.69 -7.21
N TRP A 94 9.30 9.46 -5.90
CA TRP A 94 9.57 10.49 -4.91
C TRP A 94 10.91 11.17 -5.15
N VAL A 95 11.96 10.40 -5.42
CA VAL A 95 13.29 10.95 -5.73
C VAL A 95 13.27 11.73 -7.03
N TYR A 96 12.75 11.14 -8.11
CA TYR A 96 12.82 11.77 -9.43
C TYR A 96 11.90 12.99 -9.52
N GLN A 97 10.62 12.82 -9.17
CA GLN A 97 9.65 13.92 -9.22
C GLN A 97 9.84 14.93 -8.11
N GLY A 98 10.40 14.54 -6.96
CA GLY A 98 10.77 15.49 -5.91
C GLY A 98 11.84 16.47 -6.36
N GLN A 99 12.84 15.98 -7.10
CA GLN A 99 13.86 16.84 -7.71
C GLN A 99 13.26 17.80 -8.74
N TYR A 100 12.43 17.30 -9.67
CA TYR A 100 11.74 18.15 -10.64
C TYR A 100 10.80 19.16 -9.98
N ALA A 101 10.07 18.76 -8.94
CA ALA A 101 9.21 19.67 -8.21
C ALA A 101 10.01 20.82 -7.61
N TRP A 102 11.21 20.57 -7.10
CA TRP A 102 12.09 21.61 -6.56
C TRP A 102 12.61 22.60 -7.61
N VAL A 103 12.90 22.09 -8.83
CA VAL A 103 13.26 22.93 -9.98
C VAL A 103 12.07 23.79 -10.41
N LEU A 104 10.89 23.19 -10.55
CA LEU A 104 9.67 23.89 -10.99
C LEU A 104 9.14 24.89 -9.95
N LEU A 105 9.40 24.66 -8.66
CA LEU A 105 8.94 25.53 -7.58
C LEU A 105 9.53 26.96 -7.67
N THR A 106 10.67 27.12 -8.33
CA THR A 106 11.32 28.43 -8.53
C THR A 106 10.56 29.33 -9.50
N ASP A 107 9.79 28.74 -10.43
CA ASP A 107 8.99 29.44 -11.44
C ASP A 107 7.58 28.85 -11.57
N PRO A 108 6.72 28.98 -10.54
CA PRO A 108 5.41 28.34 -10.53
C PRO A 108 4.46 28.88 -11.61
N LEU A 109 4.74 30.07 -12.15
CA LEU A 109 3.92 30.73 -13.18
C LEU A 109 4.51 30.61 -14.59
N GLY A 110 5.68 29.97 -14.76
CA GLY A 110 6.32 29.83 -16.07
C GLY A 110 6.77 31.16 -16.69
N THR A 111 7.14 32.13 -15.86
CA THR A 111 7.51 33.50 -16.25
C THR A 111 9.00 33.67 -16.53
N GLY A 112 9.80 32.62 -16.33
CA GLY A 112 11.27 32.66 -16.33
C GLY A 112 11.86 33.17 -15.01
N ALA A 113 11.07 33.22 -13.93
CA ALA A 113 11.56 33.61 -12.62
C ALA A 113 12.48 32.52 -12.03
N ASP A 114 13.45 32.91 -11.21
CA ASP A 114 14.27 31.95 -10.45
C ASP A 114 14.28 32.36 -8.97
N LEU A 115 13.11 32.26 -8.33
CA LEU A 115 12.89 32.73 -6.96
C LEU A 115 13.73 32.00 -5.90
N LEU A 116 14.06 30.73 -6.17
CA LEU A 116 14.79 29.84 -5.28
C LEU A 116 16.24 29.59 -5.73
N GLY A 117 16.63 30.07 -6.91
CA GLY A 117 17.96 29.80 -7.48
C GLY A 117 18.15 28.36 -7.98
N THR A 118 17.06 27.63 -8.21
CA THR A 118 17.07 26.18 -8.50
C THR A 118 16.79 25.86 -9.97
N ALA A 119 16.55 26.86 -10.82
CA ALA A 119 16.19 26.68 -12.22
C ALA A 119 17.23 25.88 -13.04
N GLY A 120 18.52 25.97 -12.66
CA GLY A 120 19.62 25.29 -13.33
C GLY A 120 19.96 23.90 -12.78
N LEU A 121 19.26 23.41 -11.75
CA LEU A 121 19.57 22.11 -11.17
C LEU A 121 19.12 20.98 -12.11
N THR A 122 20.04 20.08 -12.44
CA THR A 122 19.74 18.86 -13.18
C THR A 122 19.44 17.72 -12.20
N PRO A 123 18.27 17.06 -12.29
CA PRO A 123 17.97 15.90 -11.48
C PRO A 123 19.03 14.80 -11.62
N ASP A 124 19.46 14.26 -10.50
CA ASP A 124 20.45 13.19 -10.37
C ASP A 124 19.74 11.83 -10.20
N ASP A 125 20.25 10.82 -10.89
CA ASP A 125 19.75 9.45 -10.88
C ASP A 125 20.49 8.53 -9.88
N ALA A 126 21.48 9.04 -9.14
CA ALA A 126 22.26 8.27 -8.16
C ALA A 126 21.40 7.52 -7.14
N LEU A 127 20.28 8.11 -6.71
CA LEU A 127 19.36 7.51 -5.72
C LEU A 127 18.31 6.56 -6.33
N ILE A 128 18.26 6.44 -7.66
CA ILE A 128 17.35 5.53 -8.38
C ILE A 128 18.08 4.45 -9.17
N GLN A 129 19.38 4.25 -8.90
CA GLN A 129 20.14 3.13 -9.48
C GLN A 129 19.47 1.78 -9.16
N PRO A 130 19.37 0.84 -10.13
CA PRO A 130 18.56 -0.38 -9.97
C PRO A 130 18.88 -1.19 -8.70
N THR A 131 20.17 -1.38 -8.39
CA THR A 131 20.60 -2.14 -7.21
C THR A 131 20.20 -1.45 -5.90
N LEU A 132 20.30 -0.12 -5.85
CA LEU A 132 19.90 0.67 -4.69
C LEU A 132 18.38 0.63 -4.49
N VAL A 133 17.61 0.82 -5.56
CA VAL A 133 16.14 0.75 -5.53
C VAL A 133 15.69 -0.63 -5.04
N ALA A 134 16.25 -1.72 -5.58
CA ALA A 134 15.93 -3.07 -5.14
C ALA A 134 16.24 -3.28 -3.65
N THR A 135 17.36 -2.72 -3.17
CA THR A 135 17.76 -2.78 -1.75
C THR A 135 16.77 -2.03 -0.86
N ILE A 136 16.42 -0.79 -1.23
CA ILE A 136 15.46 0.05 -0.50
C ILE A 136 14.09 -0.62 -0.47
N GLN A 137 13.63 -1.19 -1.58
CA GLN A 137 12.39 -1.94 -1.66
C GLN A 137 12.37 -3.12 -0.69
N ALA A 138 13.40 -3.98 -0.74
CA ALA A 138 13.49 -5.14 0.12
C ALA A 138 13.54 -4.76 1.60
N VAL A 139 14.40 -3.81 1.98
CA VAL A 139 14.54 -3.36 3.37
C VAL A 139 13.25 -2.72 3.87
N SER A 140 12.61 -1.86 3.08
CA SER A 140 11.36 -1.19 3.47
C SER A 140 10.23 -2.18 3.71
N ILE A 141 10.09 -3.20 2.86
CA ILE A 141 9.11 -4.26 3.02
C ILE A 141 9.40 -5.07 4.29
N VAL A 142 10.64 -5.51 4.49
CA VAL A 142 11.02 -6.32 5.66
C VAL A 142 10.80 -5.54 6.96
N VAL A 143 11.27 -4.30 7.04
CA VAL A 143 11.10 -3.45 8.24
C VAL A 143 9.61 -3.18 8.50
N GLY A 144 8.84 -2.84 7.46
CA GLY A 144 7.40 -2.63 7.59
C GLY A 144 6.66 -3.88 8.12
N HIS A 145 7.03 -5.06 7.64
CA HIS A 145 6.46 -6.34 8.12
C HIS A 145 6.86 -6.65 9.56
N LEU A 146 8.14 -6.49 9.92
CA LEU A 146 8.61 -6.73 11.29
C LEU A 146 7.86 -5.85 12.29
N LEU A 147 7.76 -4.54 12.00
CA LEU A 147 7.02 -3.60 12.84
C LEU A 147 5.51 -3.91 12.87
N GLY A 148 4.94 -4.31 11.74
CA GLY A 148 3.53 -4.69 11.66
C GLY A 148 3.18 -5.95 12.46
N VAL A 149 4.05 -6.97 12.39
CA VAL A 149 3.91 -8.21 13.18
C VAL A 149 4.05 -7.92 14.67
N LEU A 150 5.02 -7.08 15.06
CA LEU A 150 5.17 -6.68 16.45
C LEU A 150 3.93 -5.95 16.97
N ALA A 151 3.43 -4.96 16.22
CA ALA A 151 2.21 -4.24 16.57
C ALA A 151 0.97 -5.17 16.63
N ALA A 152 0.87 -6.13 15.72
CA ALA A 152 -0.23 -7.10 15.71
C ALA A 152 -0.16 -8.07 16.89
N HIS A 153 1.05 -8.45 17.28
CA HIS A 153 1.31 -9.31 18.42
C HIS A 153 0.93 -8.61 19.74
N GLU A 154 1.42 -7.40 19.96
CA GLU A 154 1.05 -6.59 21.12
C GLU A 154 -0.46 -6.38 21.18
N ARG A 155 -1.08 -6.01 20.06
CA ARG A 155 -2.52 -5.76 20.03
C ARG A 155 -3.33 -7.01 20.35
N ALA A 156 -2.97 -8.17 19.81
CA ALA A 156 -3.67 -9.42 20.09
C ALA A 156 -3.59 -9.82 21.57
N ILE A 157 -2.43 -9.61 22.23
CA ILE A 157 -2.28 -9.90 23.67
C ILE A 157 -3.13 -8.93 24.52
N THR A 158 -3.28 -7.68 24.09
CA THR A 158 -4.07 -6.68 24.85
C THR A 158 -5.59 -6.81 24.66
N VAL A 159 -6.04 -7.36 23.53
CA VAL A 159 -7.47 -7.36 23.15
C VAL A 159 -8.15 -8.73 23.34
N LEU A 160 -7.40 -9.83 23.24
CA LEU A 160 -7.94 -11.20 23.27
C LEU A 160 -7.48 -11.97 24.52
N GLU A 161 -8.35 -12.83 25.04
CA GLU A 161 -7.96 -13.81 26.05
C GLU A 161 -6.88 -14.75 25.50
N ARG A 162 -5.91 -15.17 26.34
CA ARG A 162 -4.70 -15.92 25.95
C ARG A 162 -4.93 -17.09 24.98
N ARG A 163 -6.05 -17.80 25.10
CA ARG A 163 -6.39 -18.96 24.25
C ARG A 163 -6.96 -18.55 22.89
N ALA A 164 -7.70 -17.44 22.84
CA ALA A 164 -8.26 -16.86 21.61
C ALA A 164 -7.24 -16.01 20.85
N ALA A 165 -6.23 -15.45 21.54
CA ALA A 165 -5.18 -14.63 20.93
C ALA A 165 -4.37 -15.37 19.85
N VAL A 166 -4.06 -16.65 20.07
CA VAL A 166 -3.27 -17.45 19.11
C VAL A 166 -4.10 -17.85 17.88
N ILE A 167 -5.35 -18.25 18.07
CA ILE A 167 -6.23 -18.71 16.97
C ILE A 167 -6.78 -17.52 16.17
N GLY A 168 -7.09 -16.41 16.84
CA GLY A 168 -7.60 -15.19 16.23
C GLY A 168 -6.57 -14.44 15.36
N GLN A 169 -5.28 -14.77 15.43
CA GLN A 169 -4.26 -14.17 14.58
C GLN A 169 -4.12 -14.87 13.22
N VAL A 170 -4.52 -16.14 13.11
CA VAL A 170 -4.34 -16.96 11.90
C VAL A 170 -5.06 -16.36 10.67
N PRO A 171 -6.33 -15.90 10.76
CA PRO A 171 -7.01 -15.33 9.60
C PRO A 171 -6.33 -14.07 9.07
N LEU A 172 -5.84 -13.21 9.98
CA LEU A 172 -5.10 -12.00 9.61
C LEU A 172 -3.78 -12.35 8.93
N MET A 173 -3.04 -13.32 9.48
CA MET A 173 -1.79 -13.82 8.89
C MET A 173 -2.01 -14.34 7.47
N VAL A 174 -3.08 -15.11 7.24
CA VAL A 174 -3.42 -15.63 5.90
C VAL A 174 -3.69 -14.48 4.91
N VAL A 175 -4.45 -13.46 5.33
CA VAL A 175 -4.69 -12.26 4.50
C VAL A 175 -3.39 -11.54 4.17
N MET A 176 -2.49 -11.40 5.14
CA MET A 176 -1.19 -10.76 4.91
C MET A 176 -0.34 -11.56 3.91
N ILE A 177 -0.27 -12.89 4.04
CA ILE A 177 0.44 -13.75 3.09
C ILE A 177 -0.16 -13.60 1.69
N PHE A 178 -1.49 -13.61 1.58
CA PHE A 178 -2.18 -13.42 0.31
C PHE A 178 -1.83 -12.07 -0.33
N TYR A 179 -1.79 -10.99 0.46
CA TYR A 179 -1.38 -9.67 -0.02
C TYR A 179 0.09 -9.63 -0.45
N THR A 180 1.00 -10.27 0.29
CA THR A 180 2.42 -10.31 -0.09
C THR A 180 2.61 -11.06 -1.39
N VAL A 181 2.02 -12.26 -1.53
CA VAL A 181 2.11 -13.06 -2.75
C VAL A 181 1.45 -12.34 -3.93
N GLY A 182 0.28 -11.76 -3.72
CA GLY A 182 -0.42 -10.96 -4.74
C GLY A 182 0.39 -9.74 -5.17
N GLY A 183 0.95 -8.99 -4.21
CA GLY A 183 1.78 -7.82 -4.46
C GLY A 183 3.06 -8.17 -5.22
N LEU A 184 3.74 -9.27 -4.85
CA LEU A 184 4.91 -9.76 -5.59
C LEU A 184 4.53 -10.18 -7.01
N THR A 185 3.38 -10.83 -7.19
CA THR A 185 2.89 -11.23 -8.51
C THR A 185 2.63 -10.01 -9.39
N ILE A 186 2.06 -8.94 -8.84
CA ILE A 186 1.83 -7.69 -9.56
C ILE A 186 3.16 -6.99 -9.88
N LEU A 187 4.12 -6.99 -8.95
CA LEU A 187 5.43 -6.35 -9.14
C LEU A 187 6.27 -7.04 -10.23
N PHE A 188 6.18 -8.36 -10.33
CA PHE A 188 6.88 -9.17 -11.34
C PHE A 188 6.00 -9.54 -12.53
N ALA A 189 4.78 -8.98 -12.63
CA ALA A 189 3.93 -9.19 -13.78
C ALA A 189 4.59 -8.55 -15.02
N PRO A 190 4.73 -9.29 -16.13
CA PRO A 190 5.36 -8.79 -17.35
C PRO A 190 4.54 -7.70 -18.05
#